data_AF-A0A2V1E0V3-F1
#
_entry.id   AF-A0A2V1E0V3-F1
#
_cell.length_a   1.000
_cell.length_b   1.000
_cell.length_c   1.000
_cell.angle_alpha   90.00
_cell.angle_beta   90.00
_cell.angle_gamma   90.00
#
_symmetry.space_group_name_H-M   'P 1'
#
loop_
_entity.id
_entity.type
_entity.pdbx_description
1 polymer ?
#
loop_
_entity_poly.entity_id
_entity_poly.type
_entity_poly.pdbx_seq_one_letter_code
_entity_poly.pdbx_strand_id
1 'polypeptide(L)'
;MTPAVLAKLKTGKKVNVVARASPDDVTIVMEGVPIALLAHYSEYAKKNCGNDRLVVDGDRNNLRWVCQYMAAGEQDGNLSIKLNHFSVSGLCELYKLAQFLEYPSLIFRIDSILNCRIRNGVVNKDGVAKIYQFLPHLSKSVIAHVVQLMLVPRAMDYEPYSDLASENTAFGQDLDDAIQQNLKHKAAHITEAKARAPVCYHCKVAGHMARECPQRKKGNYHYRKSHVIQVATNGEGLRTCDRVVRKGEMTRTGLII
;
A
#
# COMPACT_ATOMS: atom_id res chain seq x y z
N MET A 1 -10.28 -20.95 8.69
CA MET A 1 -11.68 -20.58 9.03
C MET A 1 -12.62 -21.02 7.93
N THR A 2 -13.81 -21.52 8.24
CA THR A 2 -14.82 -21.86 7.21
C THR A 2 -15.65 -20.63 6.81
N PRO A 3 -16.13 -20.54 5.56
CA PRO A 3 -16.93 -19.38 5.09
C PRO A 3 -18.18 -19.10 5.94
N ALA A 4 -18.79 -20.14 6.51
CA ALA A 4 -19.97 -20.04 7.36
C ALA A 4 -19.71 -19.30 8.69
N VAL A 5 -18.55 -19.51 9.32
CA VAL A 5 -18.17 -18.81 10.55
C VAL A 5 -17.93 -17.32 10.26
N LEU A 6 -17.29 -17.02 9.13
CA LEU A 6 -17.05 -15.64 8.70
C LEU A 6 -18.35 -14.87 8.43
N ALA A 7 -19.36 -15.53 7.84
CA ALA A 7 -20.68 -14.93 7.63
C ALA A 7 -21.37 -14.57 8.95
N LYS A 8 -21.28 -15.43 9.98
CA LYS A 8 -21.82 -15.14 11.32
C LYS A 8 -21.12 -13.94 11.97
N LEU A 9 -19.80 -13.85 11.87
CA LEU A 9 -19.01 -12.74 12.41
C LEU A 9 -19.32 -11.38 11.73
N LYS A 10 -19.83 -11.41 10.50
CA LYS A 10 -20.26 -10.20 9.78
C LYS A 10 -21.62 -9.68 10.22
N THR A 11 -22.38 -10.45 11.00
CA THR A 11 -23.69 -10.05 11.52
C THR A 11 -23.56 -9.42 12.90
N GLY A 12 -24.38 -8.40 13.20
CA GLY A 12 -24.45 -7.77 14.52
C GLY A 12 -24.05 -6.29 14.57
N LYS A 13 -23.67 -5.84 15.77
CA LYS A 13 -23.37 -4.44 16.08
C LYS A 13 -22.12 -3.96 15.33
N LYS A 14 -22.22 -2.76 14.74
CA LYS A 14 -21.20 -2.17 13.88
C LYS A 14 -20.58 -0.95 14.54
N VAL A 15 -19.29 -0.73 14.30
CA VAL A 15 -18.50 0.37 14.83
C VAL A 15 -17.69 1.03 13.73
N ASN A 16 -17.45 2.33 13.86
CA ASN A 16 -16.58 3.07 12.97
C ASN A 16 -15.13 2.91 13.41
N VAL A 17 -14.27 2.48 12.48
CA VAL A 17 -12.83 2.36 12.72
C VAL A 17 -12.16 3.66 12.30
N VAL A 18 -11.42 4.24 13.23
CA VAL A 18 -10.87 5.59 13.11
C VAL A 18 -9.36 5.53 13.33
N ALA A 19 -8.60 6.08 12.39
CA ALA A 19 -7.16 6.20 12.49
C ALA A 19 -6.80 7.53 13.14
N ARG A 20 -5.94 7.47 14.14
CA ARG A 20 -5.35 8.65 14.76
C ARG A 20 -3.90 8.76 14.26
N ALA A 21 -3.65 9.80 13.47
CA ALA A 21 -2.29 10.13 13.00
C ALA A 21 -1.59 11.13 13.93
N SER A 22 -2.37 11.94 14.65
CA SER A 22 -1.91 12.91 15.66
C SER A 22 -3.03 13.13 16.68
N PRO A 23 -2.76 13.67 17.89
CA PRO A 23 -3.77 13.81 18.95
C PRO A 23 -5.06 14.50 18.49
N ASP A 24 -4.93 15.49 17.59
CA ASP A 24 -6.04 16.30 17.08
C ASP A 24 -6.54 15.88 15.68
N ASP A 25 -5.87 14.93 15.01
CA ASP A 25 -6.23 14.49 13.65
C ASP A 25 -6.70 13.03 13.65
N VAL A 26 -8.03 12.90 13.69
CA VAL A 26 -8.76 11.65 13.85
C VAL A 26 -9.63 11.46 12.61
N THR A 27 -9.26 10.49 11.75
CA THR A 27 -9.93 10.27 10.46
C THR A 27 -10.65 8.93 10.42
N ILE A 28 -11.90 8.94 9.95
CA ILE A 28 -12.68 7.71 9.77
C ILE A 28 -12.08 6.93 8.59
N VAL A 29 -11.69 5.68 8.84
CA VAL A 29 -11.01 4.84 7.84
C VAL A 29 -11.99 3.91 7.15
N MET A 30 -12.86 3.28 7.95
CA MET A 30 -13.96 2.44 7.50
C MET A 30 -15.16 2.59 8.43
N GLU A 31 -16.33 2.74 7.83
CA GLU A 31 -17.61 2.82 8.52
C GLU A 31 -18.24 1.43 8.63
N GLY A 32 -18.92 1.19 9.76
CA GLY A 32 -19.80 0.04 9.88
C GLY A 32 -19.12 -1.33 9.97
N VAL A 33 -17.93 -1.42 10.59
CA VAL A 33 -17.21 -2.69 10.75
C VAL A 33 -17.83 -3.51 11.90
N PRO A 34 -18.17 -4.80 11.71
CA PRO A 34 -18.74 -5.63 12.76
C PRO A 34 -17.78 -5.79 13.96
N ILE A 35 -18.26 -5.53 15.18
CA ILE A 35 -17.46 -5.66 16.41
C ILE A 35 -17.00 -7.09 16.61
N ALA A 36 -17.89 -8.07 16.35
CA ALA A 36 -17.58 -9.48 16.50
C ALA A 36 -16.41 -9.94 15.60
N LEU A 37 -16.32 -9.38 14.39
CA LEU A 37 -15.20 -9.63 13.48
C LEU A 37 -13.89 -9.07 14.04
N LEU A 38 -13.89 -7.81 14.50
CA LEU A 38 -12.70 -7.17 15.05
C LEU A 38 -12.22 -7.89 16.33
N ALA A 39 -13.13 -8.20 17.24
CA ALA A 39 -12.83 -8.89 18.49
C ALA A 39 -12.35 -10.34 18.30
N HIS A 40 -12.64 -10.96 17.16
CA HIS A 40 -12.13 -12.29 16.84
C HIS A 40 -10.64 -12.28 16.47
N TYR A 41 -10.18 -11.24 15.77
CA TYR A 41 -8.82 -11.15 15.25
C TYR A 41 -7.89 -10.27 16.11
N SER A 42 -8.44 -9.30 16.83
CA SER A 42 -7.70 -8.31 17.60
C SER A 42 -8.14 -8.31 19.06
N GLU A 43 -7.21 -8.66 19.95
CA GLU A 43 -7.44 -8.58 21.39
C GLU A 43 -7.55 -7.12 21.87
N TYR A 44 -6.85 -6.19 21.20
CA TYR A 44 -7.01 -4.75 21.44
C TYR A 44 -8.44 -4.29 21.15
N ALA A 45 -9.01 -4.68 20.01
CA ALA A 45 -10.38 -4.33 19.65
C ALA A 45 -11.39 -4.92 20.65
N LYS A 46 -11.15 -6.16 21.11
CA LYS A 46 -12.01 -6.79 22.13
C LYS A 46 -12.10 -5.99 23.42
N LYS A 47 -10.99 -5.35 23.85
CA LYS A 47 -10.93 -4.53 25.08
C LYS A 47 -11.44 -3.10 24.86
N ASN A 48 -11.19 -2.53 23.69
CA ASN A 48 -11.37 -1.09 23.41
C ASN A 48 -12.50 -0.76 22.42
N CYS A 49 -13.31 -1.74 22.02
CA CYS A 49 -14.52 -1.48 21.23
C CYS A 49 -15.56 -0.75 22.08
N GLY A 50 -15.58 0.59 21.95
CA GLY A 50 -16.68 1.41 22.44
C GLY A 50 -17.97 1.18 21.64
N ASN A 51 -19.06 1.80 22.07
CA ASN A 51 -20.36 1.64 21.41
C ASN A 51 -20.42 2.20 19.98
N ASP A 52 -19.52 3.12 19.60
CA ASP A 52 -19.66 3.92 18.37
C ASP A 52 -18.36 4.03 17.53
N ARG A 53 -17.18 4.08 18.17
CA ARG A 53 -15.87 4.19 17.49
C ARG A 53 -14.77 3.37 18.13
N LEU A 54 -13.91 2.77 17.31
CA LEU A 54 -12.62 2.19 17.69
C LEU A 54 -11.51 3.10 17.15
N VAL A 55 -10.67 3.62 18.03
CA VAL A 55 -9.54 4.47 17.65
C VAL A 55 -8.27 3.63 17.63
N VAL A 56 -7.54 3.69 16.53
CA VAL A 56 -6.29 2.97 16.32
C VAL A 56 -5.22 3.95 15.87
N ASP A 57 -4.06 3.91 16.52
CA ASP A 57 -2.93 4.75 16.16
C ASP A 57 -2.18 4.12 14.98
N GLY A 58 -2.04 4.84 13.86
CA GLY A 58 -1.32 4.33 12.70
C GLY A 58 -1.73 4.93 11.36
N ASP A 59 -1.10 4.43 10.29
CA ASP A 59 -1.40 4.86 8.92
C ASP A 59 -2.79 4.40 8.47
N ARG A 60 -3.51 5.32 7.81
CA ARG A 60 -4.87 5.09 7.34
C ARG A 60 -4.95 3.98 6.29
N ASN A 61 -3.96 3.87 5.40
CA ASN A 61 -4.00 2.88 4.32
C ASN A 61 -3.71 1.48 4.87
N ASN A 62 -2.73 1.37 5.77
CA ASN A 62 -2.42 0.11 6.45
C ASN A 62 -3.61 -0.35 7.31
N LEU A 63 -4.26 0.55 8.03
CA LEU A 63 -5.46 0.21 8.81
C LEU A 63 -6.62 -0.24 7.94
N ARG A 64 -6.89 0.46 6.83
CA ARG A 64 -7.90 0.03 5.85
C ARG A 64 -7.59 -1.36 5.32
N TRP A 65 -6.33 -1.61 4.97
CA TRP A 65 -5.90 -2.90 4.45
C TRP A 65 -6.12 -4.02 5.48
N VAL A 66 -5.72 -3.81 6.73
CA VAL A 66 -5.91 -4.80 7.81
C VAL A 66 -7.39 -5.12 8.02
N CYS A 67 -8.26 -4.11 8.05
CA CYS A 67 -9.69 -4.36 8.23
C CYS A 67 -10.32 -5.08 7.03
N GLN A 68 -9.91 -4.76 5.80
CA GLN A 68 -10.34 -5.50 4.61
C GLN A 68 -9.82 -6.95 4.64
N TYR A 69 -8.59 -7.15 5.10
CA TYR A 69 -7.98 -8.46 5.25
C TYR A 69 -8.71 -9.32 6.30
N MET A 70 -9.10 -8.74 7.44
CA MET A 70 -9.97 -9.39 8.43
C MET A 70 -11.33 -9.75 7.81
N ALA A 71 -11.96 -8.83 7.07
CA ALA A 71 -13.25 -9.06 6.42
C ALA A 71 -13.20 -10.14 5.32
N ALA A 72 -12.03 -10.35 4.71
CA ALA A 72 -11.76 -11.42 3.76
C ALA A 72 -11.39 -12.75 4.44
N GLY A 73 -11.25 -12.78 5.77
CA GLY A 73 -10.90 -14.00 6.51
C GLY A 73 -9.46 -14.43 6.29
N GLU A 74 -8.54 -13.46 6.26
CA GLU A 74 -7.10 -13.67 6.03
C GLU A 74 -6.75 -14.14 4.61
N GLN A 75 -7.66 -13.91 3.66
CA GLN A 75 -7.44 -14.20 2.25
C GLN A 75 -7.06 -12.93 1.48
N ASP A 76 -5.94 -13.01 0.75
CA ASP A 76 -5.40 -11.88 -0.02
C ASP A 76 -6.06 -11.70 -1.40
N GLY A 77 -6.97 -12.59 -1.81
CA GLY A 77 -7.50 -12.67 -3.17
C GLY A 77 -8.32 -11.45 -3.61
N ASN A 78 -9.04 -10.81 -2.68
CA ASN A 78 -9.95 -9.70 -2.95
C ASN A 78 -9.38 -8.33 -2.53
N LEU A 79 -8.09 -8.28 -2.18
CA LEU A 79 -7.44 -7.05 -1.71
C LEU A 79 -6.73 -6.33 -2.86
N SER A 80 -6.71 -5.00 -2.80
CA SER A 80 -6.04 -4.15 -3.79
C SER A 80 -4.55 -4.47 -3.94
N ILE A 81 -3.91 -4.93 -2.85
CA ILE A 81 -2.51 -5.37 -2.81
C ILE A 81 -2.44 -6.64 -1.98
N LYS A 82 -1.87 -7.72 -2.52
CA LYS A 82 -1.62 -8.95 -1.76
C LYS A 82 -0.48 -8.73 -0.77
N LEU A 83 -0.52 -9.39 0.38
CA LEU A 83 0.51 -9.27 1.42
C LEU A 83 1.94 -9.47 0.88
N ASN A 84 2.13 -10.43 -0.04
CA ASN A 84 3.44 -10.72 -0.66
C ASN A 84 3.98 -9.62 -1.58
N HIS A 85 3.17 -8.63 -1.99
CA HIS A 85 3.58 -7.55 -2.88
C HIS A 85 3.91 -6.24 -2.13
N PHE A 86 3.73 -6.18 -0.81
CA PHE A 86 4.13 -5.01 -0.03
C PHE A 86 5.64 -4.80 -0.08
N SER A 87 6.12 -3.55 0.01
CA SER A 87 7.54 -3.28 0.20
C SER A 87 8.00 -3.75 1.59
N VAL A 88 9.30 -4.01 1.80
CA VAL A 88 9.82 -4.34 3.15
C VAL A 88 9.49 -3.24 4.15
N SER A 89 9.65 -1.99 3.72
CA SER A 89 9.31 -0.79 4.47
C SER A 89 7.84 -0.77 4.92
N GLY A 90 6.91 -1.08 4.00
CA GLY A 90 5.48 -1.16 4.30
C GLY A 90 5.11 -2.36 5.17
N LEU A 91 5.79 -3.50 5.02
CA LEU A 91 5.61 -4.66 5.90
C LEU A 91 6.02 -4.34 7.35
N CYS A 92 7.07 -3.55 7.58
CA CYS A 92 7.46 -3.11 8.92
C CYS A 92 6.40 -2.20 9.56
N GLU A 93 5.81 -1.28 8.79
CA GLU A 93 4.74 -0.42 9.28
C GLU A 93 3.46 -1.21 9.58
N LEU A 94 3.13 -2.17 8.72
CA LEU A 94 2.02 -3.09 8.91
C LEU A 94 2.24 -3.98 10.15
N TYR A 95 3.47 -4.41 10.40
CA TYR A 95 3.83 -5.15 11.60
C TYR A 95 3.59 -4.32 12.86
N LYS A 96 4.03 -3.07 12.89
CA LYS A 96 3.79 -2.16 14.02
C LYS A 96 2.30 -2.02 14.31
N LEU A 97 1.50 -1.87 13.26
CA LEU A 97 0.05 -1.81 13.38
C LEU A 97 -0.55 -3.13 13.90
N ALA A 98 -0.09 -4.27 13.38
CA ALA A 98 -0.55 -5.59 13.82
C ALA A 98 -0.18 -5.87 15.28
N GLN A 99 0.99 -5.39 15.74
CA GLN A 99 1.42 -5.44 17.12
C GLN A 99 0.54 -4.58 18.02
N PHE A 100 0.23 -3.34 17.59
CA PHE A 100 -0.69 -2.47 18.32
C PHE A 100 -2.09 -3.07 18.46
N LEU A 101 -2.57 -3.72 17.39
CA LEU A 101 -3.86 -4.40 17.39
C LEU A 101 -3.86 -5.74 18.14
N GLU A 102 -2.72 -6.22 18.65
CA GLU A 102 -2.57 -7.55 19.23
C GLU A 102 -3.14 -8.64 18.29
N TYR A 103 -2.68 -8.69 17.03
CA TYR A 103 -3.16 -9.62 16.00
C TYR A 103 -2.10 -10.68 15.63
N PRO A 104 -2.05 -11.83 16.33
CA PRO A 104 -0.93 -12.78 16.23
C PRO A 104 -0.78 -13.46 14.86
N SER A 105 -1.88 -13.86 14.23
CA SER A 105 -1.85 -14.56 12.94
C SER A 105 -1.22 -13.69 11.84
N LEU A 106 -1.56 -12.39 11.82
CA LEU A 106 -1.00 -11.43 10.87
C LEU A 106 0.47 -11.16 11.17
N ILE A 107 0.84 -10.98 12.44
CA ILE A 107 2.23 -10.82 12.88
C ILE A 107 3.09 -11.99 12.38
N PHE A 108 2.64 -13.23 12.61
CA PHE A 108 3.36 -14.43 12.17
C PHE A 108 3.54 -14.51 10.65
N ARG A 109 2.50 -14.15 9.88
CA ARG A 109 2.58 -14.14 8.41
C ARG A 109 3.55 -13.08 7.91
N ILE A 110 3.51 -11.87 8.46
CA ILE A 110 4.45 -10.79 8.11
C ILE A 110 5.88 -11.20 8.43
N ASP A 111 6.10 -11.78 9.61
CA ASP A 111 7.42 -12.25 10.04
C ASP A 111 7.98 -13.34 9.12
N SER A 112 7.13 -14.29 8.72
CA SER A 112 7.49 -15.34 7.76
C SER A 112 7.90 -14.77 6.39
N ILE A 113 7.16 -13.77 5.90
CA ILE A 113 7.47 -13.10 4.62
C ILE A 113 8.78 -12.32 4.72
N LEU A 114 8.98 -11.57 5.80
CA LEU A 114 10.20 -10.81 6.02
C LEU A 114 11.43 -11.73 6.13
N ASN A 115 11.35 -12.81 6.91
CA ASN A 115 12.41 -13.81 7.00
C ASN A 115 12.75 -14.43 5.64
N CYS A 116 11.74 -14.78 4.85
CA CYS A 116 11.93 -15.32 3.50
C CYS A 116 12.64 -14.31 2.59
N ARG A 117 12.25 -13.04 2.64
CA ARG A 117 12.88 -11.97 1.84
C ARG A 117 14.30 -11.63 2.27
N ILE A 118 14.58 -11.66 3.56
CA ILE A 118 15.93 -11.48 4.11
C ILE A 118 16.84 -12.59 3.59
N ARG A 119 16.40 -13.86 3.68
CA ARG A 119 17.18 -15.00 3.18
C ARG A 119 17.45 -14.94 1.68
N ASN A 120 16.47 -14.48 0.90
CA ASN A 120 16.56 -14.39 -0.56
C ASN A 120 17.21 -13.08 -1.07
N GLY A 121 17.62 -12.17 -0.17
CA GLY A 121 18.37 -10.96 -0.49
C GLY A 121 17.60 -9.85 -1.20
N VAL A 122 16.31 -9.72 -0.93
CA VAL A 122 15.45 -8.68 -1.54
C VAL A 122 15.30 -7.45 -0.61
N VAL A 123 16.26 -7.20 0.28
CA VAL A 123 16.14 -6.17 1.32
C VAL A 123 16.92 -4.92 0.93
N ASN A 124 16.22 -3.80 0.82
CA ASN A 124 16.80 -2.49 0.53
C ASN A 124 17.35 -1.82 1.80
N LYS A 125 18.21 -0.80 1.65
CA LYS A 125 18.79 -0.03 2.77
C LYS A 125 17.73 0.51 3.74
N ASP A 126 16.66 1.10 3.20
CA ASP A 126 15.53 1.62 4.00
C ASP A 126 14.84 0.52 4.82
N GLY A 127 14.62 -0.65 4.22
CA GLY A 127 14.06 -1.82 4.87
C GLY A 127 14.95 -2.33 6.00
N VAL A 128 16.27 -2.38 5.79
CA VAL A 128 17.22 -2.75 6.86
C VAL A 128 17.10 -1.78 8.04
N ALA A 129 17.09 -0.47 7.80
CA ALA A 129 16.97 0.52 8.87
C ALA A 129 15.67 0.34 9.68
N LYS A 130 14.54 0.15 8.99
CA LYS A 130 13.25 -0.09 9.65
C LYS A 130 13.20 -1.43 10.40
N ILE A 131 13.83 -2.48 9.88
CA ILE A 131 13.93 -3.77 10.59
C ILE A 131 14.70 -3.58 11.91
N TYR A 132 15.80 -2.84 11.92
CA TYR A 132 16.52 -2.56 13.17
C TYR A 132 15.70 -1.73 14.16
N GLN A 133 14.92 -0.77 13.65
CA GLN A 133 14.10 0.09 14.50
C GLN A 133 12.91 -0.64 15.13
N PHE A 134 12.24 -1.51 14.38
CA PHE A 134 10.94 -2.07 14.78
C PHE A 134 10.96 -3.58 15.03
N LEU A 135 11.95 -4.31 14.52
CA LEU A 135 12.00 -5.77 14.47
C LEU A 135 13.39 -6.31 14.88
N PRO A 136 13.84 -6.04 16.12
CA PRO A 136 15.19 -6.38 16.54
C PRO A 136 15.49 -7.89 16.50
N HIS A 137 14.47 -8.76 16.61
CA HIS A 137 14.66 -10.21 16.52
C HIS A 137 15.11 -10.68 15.14
N LEU A 138 14.81 -9.92 14.07
CA LEU A 138 15.25 -10.22 12.71
C LEU A 138 16.66 -9.71 12.39
N SER A 139 17.26 -8.89 13.26
CA SER A 139 18.59 -8.29 13.05
C SER A 139 19.67 -9.34 12.80
N LYS A 140 19.66 -10.46 13.55
CA LYS A 140 20.61 -11.57 13.36
C LYS A 140 20.51 -12.17 11.94
N SER A 141 19.30 -12.39 11.44
CA SER A 141 19.07 -12.89 10.08
C SER A 141 19.56 -11.89 9.03
N VAL A 142 19.33 -10.59 9.25
CA VAL A 142 19.81 -9.53 8.35
C VAL A 142 21.35 -9.49 8.32
N ILE A 143 22.00 -9.51 9.48
CA ILE A 143 23.47 -9.52 9.57
C ILE A 143 24.03 -10.77 8.89
N ALA A 144 23.48 -11.95 9.17
CA ALA A 144 23.92 -13.19 8.55
C ALA A 144 23.85 -13.10 7.01
N HIS A 145 22.77 -12.53 6.48
CA HIS A 145 22.63 -12.31 5.05
C HIS A 145 23.63 -11.28 4.49
N VAL A 146 23.82 -10.14 5.18
CA VAL A 146 24.78 -9.11 4.77
C VAL A 146 26.22 -9.65 4.80
N VAL A 147 26.57 -10.42 5.83
CA VAL A 147 27.86 -11.11 5.94
C VAL A 147 28.02 -12.09 4.80
N GLN A 148 26.98 -12.86 4.45
CA GLN A 148 27.01 -13.75 3.29
C GLN A 148 27.27 -12.98 1.99
N LEU A 149 26.64 -11.82 1.79
CA LEU A 149 26.88 -10.95 0.64
C LEU A 149 28.31 -10.38 0.60
N MET A 150 28.89 -10.08 1.78
CA MET A 150 30.25 -9.53 1.90
C MET A 150 31.33 -10.60 1.72
N LEU A 151 31.12 -11.80 2.26
CA LEU A 151 32.09 -12.91 2.22
C LEU A 151 31.98 -13.72 0.93
N VAL A 152 30.77 -13.85 0.39
CA VAL A 152 30.48 -14.49 -0.89
C VAL A 152 29.74 -13.45 -1.73
N PRO A 153 30.45 -12.44 -2.29
CA PRO A 153 29.92 -11.78 -3.47
C PRO A 153 29.53 -12.91 -4.43
N ARG A 154 28.46 -12.75 -5.22
CA ARG A 154 28.06 -13.75 -6.24
C ARG A 154 29.11 -13.88 -7.37
N ALA A 155 30.38 -14.01 -7.03
CA ALA A 155 31.45 -14.50 -7.84
C ALA A 155 31.14 -15.97 -8.07
N MET A 156 30.55 -16.27 -9.22
CA MET A 156 30.92 -17.53 -9.84
C MET A 156 32.43 -17.47 -10.05
N ASP A 157 33.11 -18.59 -9.85
CA ASP A 157 34.51 -18.68 -10.22
C ASP A 157 34.61 -18.54 -11.74
N TYR A 158 35.09 -17.36 -12.19
CA TYR A 158 35.23 -17.05 -13.61
C TYR A 158 36.65 -17.31 -14.11
N GLU A 159 37.58 -17.70 -13.23
CA GLU A 159 38.98 -17.98 -13.56
C GLU A 159 39.09 -18.96 -14.74
N PRO A 160 38.35 -20.10 -14.78
CA PRO A 160 38.44 -21.06 -15.89
C PRO A 160 38.04 -20.49 -17.25
N TYR A 161 37.11 -19.53 -17.28
CA TYR A 161 36.69 -18.88 -18.52
C TYR A 161 37.64 -17.75 -18.92
N SER A 162 38.24 -17.08 -17.94
CA SER A 162 39.30 -16.08 -18.15
C SER A 162 40.57 -16.72 -18.71
N ASP A 163 40.94 -17.90 -18.18
CA ASP A 163 42.06 -18.70 -18.68
C ASP A 163 41.78 -19.18 -20.11
N LEU A 164 40.59 -19.75 -20.36
CA LEU A 164 40.19 -20.18 -21.70
C LEU A 164 40.15 -19.02 -22.71
N ALA A 165 39.71 -17.83 -22.31
CA ALA A 165 39.72 -16.63 -23.16
C ALA A 165 41.15 -16.15 -23.48
N SER A 166 42.10 -16.40 -22.58
CA SER A 166 43.51 -16.07 -22.78
C SER A 166 44.21 -17.09 -23.69
N GLU A 167 43.83 -18.36 -23.61
CA GLU A 167 44.40 -19.45 -24.42
C GLU A 167 43.77 -19.56 -25.82
N ASN A 168 42.46 -19.29 -25.94
CA ASN A 168 41.70 -19.40 -27.18
C ASN A 168 41.20 -18.04 -27.63
N THR A 169 41.91 -17.46 -28.61
CA THR A 169 41.61 -16.14 -29.16
C THR A 169 40.23 -16.01 -29.80
N ALA A 170 39.69 -17.09 -30.39
CA ALA A 170 38.34 -17.07 -30.96
C ALA A 170 37.28 -17.01 -29.85
N PHE A 171 37.43 -17.82 -28.80
CA PHE A 171 36.53 -17.77 -27.64
C PHE A 171 36.60 -16.42 -26.90
N GLY A 172 37.81 -15.87 -26.73
CA GLY A 172 38.00 -14.56 -26.11
C GLY A 172 37.29 -13.43 -26.89
N GLN A 173 37.41 -13.44 -28.23
CA GLN A 173 36.72 -12.46 -29.10
C GLN A 173 35.20 -12.60 -29.02
N ASP A 174 34.67 -13.82 -29.11
CA ASP A 174 33.23 -14.08 -29.02
C ASP A 174 32.67 -13.65 -27.64
N LEU A 175 33.43 -13.90 -26.58
CA LEU A 175 33.06 -13.51 -25.21
C LEU A 175 33.06 -11.99 -25.04
N ASP A 176 34.09 -11.30 -25.53
CA ASP A 176 34.19 -9.84 -25.49
C ASP A 176 33.05 -9.18 -26.29
N ASP A 177 32.77 -9.68 -27.49
CA ASP A 177 31.68 -9.18 -28.33
C ASP A 177 30.32 -9.36 -27.65
N ALA A 178 30.08 -10.53 -27.04
CA ALA A 178 28.87 -10.79 -26.29
C ALA A 178 28.73 -9.88 -25.06
N ILE A 179 29.82 -9.61 -24.34
CA ILE A 179 29.85 -8.68 -23.20
C ILE A 179 29.51 -7.27 -23.70
N GLN A 180 30.17 -6.79 -24.75
CA GLN A 180 29.94 -5.46 -25.31
C GLN A 180 28.52 -5.29 -25.83
N GLN A 181 27.96 -6.30 -26.49
CA GLN A 181 26.58 -6.30 -26.94
C GLN A 181 25.61 -6.20 -25.76
N ASN A 182 25.83 -6.97 -24.70
CA ASN A 182 25.01 -6.90 -23.49
C ASN A 182 25.10 -5.55 -22.78
N LEU A 183 26.29 -4.96 -22.69
CA LEU A 183 26.50 -3.63 -22.13
C LEU A 183 25.77 -2.56 -22.95
N LYS A 184 25.84 -2.64 -24.29
CA LYS A 184 25.09 -1.76 -25.20
C LYS A 184 23.59 -1.91 -25.02
N HIS A 185 23.06 -3.14 -24.97
CA HIS A 185 21.63 -3.38 -24.74
C HIS A 185 21.16 -2.86 -23.38
N LYS A 186 21.93 -3.07 -22.31
CA LYS A 186 21.59 -2.54 -20.98
C LYS A 186 21.63 -1.02 -20.96
N ALA A 187 22.64 -0.40 -21.57
CA ALA A 187 22.73 1.04 -21.68
C ALA A 187 21.54 1.63 -22.46
N ALA A 188 21.15 1.00 -23.58
CA ALA A 188 19.97 1.37 -24.37
C ALA A 188 18.68 1.24 -23.56
N HIS A 189 18.52 0.16 -22.77
CA HIS A 189 17.34 -0.03 -21.94
C HIS A 189 17.24 1.01 -20.82
N ILE A 190 18.37 1.44 -20.26
CA ILE A 190 18.45 2.49 -19.24
C ILE A 190 18.13 3.86 -19.86
N THR A 191 18.67 4.18 -21.05
CA THR A 191 18.35 5.44 -21.74
C THR A 191 16.90 5.48 -22.20
N GLU A 192 16.33 4.37 -22.69
CA GLU A 192 14.91 4.28 -23.03
C GLU A 192 13.99 4.42 -21.80
N ALA A 193 14.33 3.76 -20.69
CA ALA A 193 13.59 3.92 -19.44
C ALA A 193 13.65 5.36 -18.91
N LYS A 194 14.81 6.02 -19.06
CA LYS A 194 14.99 7.44 -18.69
C LYS A 194 14.26 8.39 -19.64
N ALA A 195 14.18 8.08 -20.93
CA ALA A 195 13.43 8.85 -21.92
C ALA A 195 11.91 8.70 -21.75
N ARG A 196 11.44 7.54 -21.29
CA ARG A 196 10.03 7.27 -20.96
C ARG A 196 9.62 7.75 -19.55
N ALA A 197 10.56 8.27 -18.76
CA ALA A 197 10.25 8.83 -17.45
C ALA A 197 9.30 10.04 -17.62
N PRO A 198 8.22 10.13 -16.83
CA PRO A 198 7.25 11.21 -16.98
C PRO A 198 7.91 12.57 -16.77
N VAL A 199 7.62 13.53 -17.66
CA VAL A 199 8.08 14.91 -17.54
C VAL A 199 7.02 15.73 -16.82
N CYS A 200 7.45 16.43 -15.78
CA CYS A 200 6.58 17.26 -14.98
C CYS A 200 6.07 18.47 -15.79
N TYR A 201 4.76 18.56 -16.01
CA TYR A 201 4.17 19.70 -16.72
C TYR A 201 4.34 21.06 -16.00
N HIS A 202 4.66 21.06 -14.70
CA HIS A 202 4.82 22.27 -13.90
C HIS A 202 6.26 22.82 -13.95
N CYS A 203 7.27 22.03 -13.58
CA CYS A 203 8.68 22.46 -13.55
C CYS A 203 9.51 22.00 -14.76
N LYS A 204 8.91 21.23 -15.69
CA LYS A 204 9.55 20.69 -16.91
C LYS A 204 10.72 19.72 -16.66
N VAL A 205 10.89 19.23 -15.43
CA VAL A 205 11.92 18.24 -15.07
C VAL A 205 11.36 16.82 -15.23
N ALA A 206 12.18 15.90 -15.79
CA ALA A 206 11.86 14.49 -15.93
C ALA A 206 11.96 13.73 -14.60
N GLY A 207 11.17 12.67 -14.44
CA GLY A 207 11.20 11.76 -13.28
C GLY A 207 9.98 11.82 -12.37
N HIS A 208 9.02 12.73 -12.61
CA HIS A 208 7.76 12.81 -11.87
C HIS A 208 6.68 13.54 -12.67
N MET A 209 5.39 13.33 -12.35
CA MET A 209 4.29 14.07 -12.99
C MET A 209 3.98 15.38 -12.26
N ALA A 210 3.29 16.33 -12.92
CA ALA A 210 2.96 17.64 -12.33
C ALA A 210 2.21 17.58 -10.98
N ARG A 211 1.52 16.47 -10.70
CA ARG A 211 0.82 16.26 -9.42
C ARG A 211 1.76 16.01 -8.25
N GLU A 212 2.94 15.47 -8.53
CA GLU A 212 3.97 15.05 -7.58
C GLU A 212 5.13 16.05 -7.54
N CYS A 213 4.97 17.21 -8.20
CA CYS A 213 6.02 18.19 -8.32
C CYS A 213 6.32 18.85 -6.97
N PRO A 214 7.57 18.73 -6.46
CA PRO A 214 7.93 19.25 -5.14
C PRO A 214 7.91 20.78 -5.09
N GLN A 215 8.00 21.44 -6.24
CA GLN A 215 7.93 22.90 -6.37
C GLN A 215 6.50 23.41 -6.52
N ARG A 216 5.52 22.51 -6.65
CA ARG A 216 4.13 22.91 -6.81
C ARG A 216 3.64 23.49 -5.50
N LYS A 217 3.47 24.82 -5.47
CA LYS A 217 2.81 25.51 -4.36
C LYS A 217 1.44 24.86 -4.18
N LYS A 218 1.14 24.36 -2.97
CA LYS A 218 -0.18 23.82 -2.62
C LYS A 218 -1.21 24.95 -2.76
N GLY A 219 -1.76 25.11 -3.96
CA GLY A 219 -2.79 26.10 -4.25
C GLY A 219 -4.08 25.69 -3.54
N ASN A 220 -4.66 26.64 -2.79
CA ASN A 220 -5.99 26.53 -2.20
C ASN A 220 -6.99 26.01 -3.24
N TYR A 221 -7.53 24.81 -3.00
CA TYR A 221 -8.62 24.27 -3.80
C TYR A 221 -9.89 25.09 -3.49
N HIS A 222 -10.14 26.15 -4.26
CA HIS A 222 -11.45 26.79 -4.25
C HIS A 222 -12.47 25.85 -4.90
N TYR A 223 -13.24 25.17 -4.06
CA TYR A 223 -14.48 24.49 -4.43
C TYR A 223 -15.39 25.50 -5.13
N ARG A 224 -15.64 25.34 -6.43
CA ARG A 224 -16.67 26.12 -7.14
C ARG A 224 -18.03 25.75 -6.56
N LYS A 225 -18.58 26.62 -5.71
CA LYS A 225 -19.98 26.54 -5.25
C LYS A 225 -20.90 26.60 -6.48
N SER A 226 -21.67 25.55 -6.70
CA SER A 226 -22.75 25.51 -7.69
C SER A 226 -23.79 26.58 -7.36
N HIS A 227 -24.16 27.41 -8.34
CA HIS A 227 -25.17 28.46 -8.19
C HIS A 227 -26.57 27.83 -8.10
N VAL A 228 -27.38 28.25 -7.12
CA VAL A 228 -28.77 27.83 -6.96
C VAL A 228 -29.66 28.74 -7.80
N ILE A 229 -30.38 28.17 -8.77
CA ILE A 229 -31.37 28.89 -9.59
C ILE A 229 -32.74 28.73 -8.92
N GLN A 230 -33.39 29.82 -8.53
CA GLN A 230 -34.73 29.79 -7.95
C GLN A 230 -35.79 29.74 -9.05
N VAL A 231 -36.72 28.79 -8.94
CA VAL A 231 -37.82 28.61 -9.90
C VAL A 231 -39.13 29.02 -9.21
N ALA A 232 -39.79 30.08 -9.68
CA ALA A 232 -41.10 30.50 -9.18
C ALA A 232 -42.20 29.61 -9.77
N THR A 233 -43.08 29.06 -8.94
CA THR A 233 -44.18 28.18 -9.40
C THR A 233 -45.55 28.76 -9.02
N ASN A 234 -46.56 28.47 -9.86
CA ASN A 234 -47.91 29.05 -9.84
C ASN A 234 -48.84 28.36 -8.80
N GLY A 235 -48.27 27.69 -7.80
CA GLY A 235 -49.02 26.90 -6.81
C GLY A 235 -49.31 25.44 -7.21
N GLU A 236 -49.06 25.06 -8.47
CA GLU A 236 -49.05 23.66 -8.89
C GLU A 236 -47.60 23.16 -8.94
N GLY A 237 -47.24 22.17 -8.13
CA GLY A 237 -45.86 21.66 -8.01
C GLY A 237 -45.28 21.14 -9.34
N LEU A 238 -43.95 21.04 -9.44
CA LEU A 238 -43.31 20.56 -10.67
C LEU A 238 -43.58 19.06 -10.85
N ARG A 239 -44.21 18.71 -11.97
CA ARG A 239 -44.40 17.32 -12.41
C ARG A 239 -43.13 16.80 -13.05
N THR A 240 -42.49 15.82 -12.41
CA THR A 240 -41.55 14.93 -13.09
C THR A 240 -42.29 13.68 -13.57
N CYS A 241 -41.74 12.96 -14.56
CA CYS A 241 -42.41 11.83 -15.23
C CYS A 241 -42.96 10.76 -14.28
N ASP A 242 -42.35 10.60 -13.11
CA ASP A 242 -42.70 9.52 -12.18
C ASP A 242 -43.52 10.01 -10.97
N ARG A 243 -43.50 11.33 -10.67
CA ARG A 243 -44.13 11.91 -9.47
C ARG A 243 -44.17 13.44 -9.52
N VAL A 244 -45.20 14.03 -8.92
CA VAL A 244 -45.28 15.48 -8.67
C VAL A 244 -44.52 15.82 -7.38
N VAL A 245 -43.54 16.72 -7.47
CA VAL A 245 -42.74 17.16 -6.32
C VAL A 245 -43.32 18.47 -5.80
N ARG A 246 -43.70 18.49 -4.52
CA ARG A 246 -44.37 19.64 -3.88
C ARG A 246 -43.36 20.63 -3.32
N LYS A 247 -43.81 21.85 -3.01
CA LYS A 247 -42.97 22.91 -2.42
C LYS A 247 -42.33 22.43 -1.11
N GLY A 248 -41.01 22.51 -1.02
CA GLY A 248 -40.17 21.99 0.06
C GLY A 248 -39.63 20.57 -0.19
N GLU A 249 -40.09 19.87 -1.22
CA GLU A 249 -39.56 18.55 -1.58
C GLU A 249 -38.46 18.65 -2.64
N MET A 250 -37.51 17.71 -2.57
CA MET A 250 -36.34 17.66 -3.44
C MET A 250 -36.60 16.71 -4.60
N THR A 251 -36.31 17.17 -5.81
CA THR A 251 -36.37 16.36 -7.02
C THR A 251 -35.22 15.34 -7.05
N ARG A 252 -35.35 14.30 -7.88
CA ARG A 252 -34.33 13.24 -8.04
C ARG A 252 -32.96 13.76 -8.48
N THR A 253 -32.91 14.88 -9.19
CA THR A 253 -31.66 15.55 -9.62
C THR A 253 -31.07 16.46 -8.54
N GLY A 254 -31.73 16.54 -7.39
CA GLY A 254 -31.27 17.27 -6.22
C GLY A 254 -31.65 18.75 -6.21
N LEU A 255 -32.54 19.18 -7.10
CA LEU A 255 -33.12 20.52 -7.05
C LEU A 255 -34.28 20.56 -6.05
N ILE A 256 -34.28 21.52 -5.14
CA ILE A 256 -35.37 21.74 -4.16
C ILE A 256 -36.33 22.79 -4.74
N ILE A 257 -37.63 22.52 -4.67
CA ILE A 257 -38.70 23.39 -5.21
C ILE A 257 -39.30 24.25 -4.11
#